data_AF-A0A1W2CKA7-F1
#
_entry.id   AF-A0A1W2CKA7-F1
#
_cell.length_a   1.000
_cell.length_b   1.000
_cell.length_c   1.000
_cell.angle_alpha   90.00
_cell.angle_beta   90.00
_cell.angle_gamma   90.00
#
_symmetry.space_group_name_H-M   'P 1'
#
loop_
_entity.id
_entity.type
_entity.pdbx_description
1 polymer ?
#
loop_
_entity_poly.entity_id
_entity_poly.type
_entity_poly.pdbx_seq_one_letter_code
_entity_poly.pdbx_strand_id
1 'polypeptide(L)'
;MIRFWVMELVPQEVGVAHSALPHDETSARALLAQAAAQGLHTVVVTAEEGDERAIAVLRELRAEWQTEGGRITAQLDTDAEGQLQHLWGLTADERAAWLAAFPRHDDPNWWMHRLLVLNHHPEWSPLKDWLVDEHVRLFGRPPGRRRPSAAGR
;
A
#
# COMPACT_ATOMS: atom_id res chain seq x y z
N MET A 1 -19.07 -28.99 13.51
CA MET A 1 -19.76 -27.86 12.87
C MET A 1 -18.74 -26.74 12.76
N ILE A 2 -18.02 -26.67 11.64
CA ILE A 2 -16.94 -25.69 11.43
C ILE A 2 -17.64 -24.37 11.08
N ARG A 3 -17.62 -23.40 12.00
CA ARG A 3 -18.00 -22.01 11.69
C ARG A 3 -16.90 -21.45 10.79
N PHE A 4 -17.15 -21.39 9.49
CA PHE A 4 -16.40 -20.50 8.62
C PHE A 4 -16.77 -19.08 9.03
N TRP A 5 -15.90 -18.43 9.80
CA TRP A 5 -15.95 -16.98 9.96
C TRP A 5 -15.59 -16.40 8.60
N VAL A 6 -16.61 -16.06 7.81
CA VAL A 6 -16.41 -15.29 6.59
C VAL A 6 -15.89 -13.92 7.06
N MET A 7 -14.60 -13.67 6.90
CA MET A 7 -14.03 -12.33 7.03
C MET A 7 -14.65 -11.47 5.94
N GLU A 8 -15.63 -10.66 6.31
CA GLU A 8 -16.28 -9.72 5.42
C GLU A 8 -15.37 -8.50 5.24
N LEU A 9 -14.87 -8.29 4.03
CA LEU A 9 -14.10 -7.10 3.65
C LEU A 9 -15.09 -5.95 3.44
N VAL A 10 -15.38 -5.21 4.50
CA VAL A 10 -16.27 -4.04 4.42
C VAL A 10 -15.42 -2.79 4.17
N PRO A 11 -15.64 -2.05 3.06
CA PRO A 11 -14.96 -0.79 2.82
C PRO A 11 -15.40 0.24 3.87
N GLN A 12 -14.47 0.72 4.69
CA GLN A 12 -14.72 1.76 5.70
C GLN A 12 -14.33 3.15 5.19
N GLU A 13 -13.31 3.19 4.34
CA GLU A 13 -12.86 4.36 3.61
C GLU A 13 -12.79 4.00 2.12
N VAL A 14 -12.64 5.00 1.25
CA VAL A 14 -12.57 4.78 -0.21
C VAL A 14 -11.38 3.88 -0.50
N GLY A 15 -11.65 2.67 -0.99
CA GLY A 15 -10.61 1.69 -1.33
C GLY A 15 -9.93 1.01 -0.13
N VAL A 16 -10.47 1.11 1.08
CA VAL A 16 -9.87 0.48 2.28
C VAL A 16 -10.84 -0.46 2.98
N ALA A 17 -10.43 -1.72 3.13
CA ALA A 17 -11.11 -2.68 4.01
C ALA A 17 -10.39 -2.85 5.34
N HIS A 18 -11.13 -3.36 6.32
CA HIS A 18 -10.62 -3.77 7.61
C HIS A 18 -10.76 -5.27 7.79
N SER A 19 -9.79 -5.89 8.47
CA SER A 19 -9.85 -7.32 8.77
C SER A 19 -9.01 -7.70 9.98
N ALA A 20 -9.25 -8.89 10.53
CA ALA A 20 -8.29 -9.51 11.43
C ALA A 20 -7.05 -9.93 10.64
N LEU A 21 -5.87 -9.85 11.24
CA LEU A 21 -4.64 -10.34 10.63
C LEU A 21 -4.63 -11.88 10.61
N PRO A 22 -4.49 -12.53 9.43
CA PRO A 22 -4.32 -13.98 9.37
C PRO A 22 -3.02 -14.44 10.07
N HIS A 23 -3.02 -15.70 10.51
CA HIS A 23 -1.89 -16.32 11.24
C HIS A 23 -0.86 -17.01 10.35
N ASP A 24 -1.04 -16.94 9.04
CA ASP A 24 -0.08 -17.45 8.06
C ASP A 24 -0.01 -16.54 6.82
N GLU A 25 1.15 -16.58 6.15
CA GLU A 25 1.44 -15.74 4.99
C GLU A 25 0.51 -16.04 3.80
N THR A 26 0.14 -17.30 3.60
CA THR A 26 -0.69 -17.70 2.46
C THR A 26 -2.09 -17.11 2.58
N SER A 27 -2.69 -17.21 3.77
CA SER A 27 -3.98 -16.60 4.08
C SER A 27 -3.93 -15.08 4.02
N ALA A 28 -2.85 -14.45 4.47
CA ALA A 28 -2.66 -13.01 4.34
C ALA A 28 -2.58 -12.57 2.87
N ARG A 29 -1.85 -13.29 2.02
CA ARG A 29 -1.80 -13.01 0.58
C ARG A 29 -3.16 -13.24 -0.10
N ALA A 30 -3.89 -14.28 0.29
CA ALA A 30 -5.24 -14.54 -0.22
C ALA A 30 -6.21 -13.40 0.14
N LEU A 31 -6.13 -12.87 1.36
CA LEU A 31 -6.89 -11.71 1.81
C LEU A 31 -6.61 -10.47 0.94
N LEU A 32 -5.34 -10.19 0.67
CA LEU A 32 -4.93 -9.05 -0.16
C LEU A 32 -5.40 -9.21 -1.61
N ALA A 33 -5.28 -10.41 -2.19
CA ALA A 33 -5.78 -10.70 -3.53
C ALA A 33 -7.31 -10.57 -3.63
N GLN A 34 -8.04 -11.03 -2.60
CA GLN A 34 -9.49 -10.88 -2.54
C GLN A 34 -9.91 -9.40 -2.44
N ALA A 35 -9.18 -8.60 -1.66
CA ALA A 35 -9.41 -7.16 -1.56
C ALA A 35 -9.12 -6.45 -2.91
N ALA A 36 -8.01 -6.79 -3.57
CA ALA A 36 -7.69 -6.27 -4.90
C ALA A 36 -8.80 -6.59 -5.93
N ALA A 37 -9.32 -7.82 -5.93
CA ALA A 37 -10.40 -8.24 -6.83
C ALA A 37 -11.72 -7.46 -6.60
N GLN A 38 -11.90 -6.87 -5.42
CA GLN A 38 -13.03 -5.99 -5.08
C GLN A 38 -12.76 -4.52 -5.37
N GLY A 39 -11.61 -4.18 -5.97
CA GLY A 39 -11.21 -2.80 -6.22
C GLY A 39 -10.69 -2.08 -4.98
N LEU A 40 -10.32 -2.80 -3.92
CA LEU A 40 -9.74 -2.23 -2.72
C LEU A 40 -8.21 -2.18 -2.83
N HIS A 41 -7.63 -1.14 -2.28
CA HIS A 41 -6.22 -0.80 -2.42
C HIS A 41 -5.43 -1.03 -1.12
N THR A 42 -6.10 -0.88 0.02
CA THR A 42 -5.49 -1.10 1.33
C THR A 42 -6.38 -2.02 2.18
N VAL A 43 -5.74 -2.88 2.97
CA VAL A 43 -6.40 -3.64 4.03
C VAL A 43 -5.75 -3.28 5.35
N VAL A 44 -6.51 -2.66 6.25
CA VAL A 44 -6.10 -2.46 7.63
C VAL A 44 -6.33 -3.75 8.40
N VAL A 45 -5.25 -4.36 8.87
CA VAL A 45 -5.29 -5.59 9.65
C VAL A 45 -5.03 -5.32 11.12
N THR A 46 -5.75 -6.02 12.00
CA THR A 46 -5.54 -5.92 13.45
C THR A 46 -5.30 -7.27 14.11
N ALA A 47 -4.46 -7.29 15.15
CA ALA A 47 -4.19 -8.45 16.00
C ALA A 47 -3.97 -8.03 17.46
N GLU A 48 -4.05 -8.98 18.39
CA GLU A 48 -3.62 -8.75 19.78
C GLU A 48 -2.09 -8.60 19.86
N GLU A 49 -1.59 -7.75 20.75
CA GLU A 49 -0.14 -7.51 20.92
C GLU A 49 0.64 -8.78 21.27
N GLY A 50 0.01 -9.73 21.97
CA GLY A 50 0.61 -11.02 22.34
C GLY A 50 0.55 -12.09 21.23
N ASP A 51 -0.02 -11.79 20.06
CA ASP A 51 -0.19 -12.77 18.99
C ASP A 51 1.10 -12.93 18.17
N GLU A 52 1.99 -13.80 18.64
CA GLU A 52 3.28 -14.06 18.00
C GLU A 52 3.16 -14.54 16.54
N ARG A 53 2.07 -15.26 16.19
CA ARG A 53 1.85 -15.74 14.83
C ARG A 53 1.48 -14.60 13.91
N ALA A 54 0.59 -13.72 14.35
CA ALA A 54 0.21 -12.54 13.61
C ALA A 54 1.44 -11.62 13.40
N ILE A 55 2.26 -11.40 14.43
CA ILE A 55 3.51 -10.65 14.33
C ILE A 55 4.48 -11.30 13.33
N ALA A 56 4.60 -12.63 13.34
CA ALA A 56 5.43 -13.35 12.38
C ALA A 56 4.98 -13.08 10.93
N VAL A 57 3.67 -13.09 10.66
CA VAL A 57 3.13 -12.73 9.33
C VAL A 57 3.50 -11.31 8.93
N LEU A 58 3.38 -10.32 9.82
CA LEU A 58 3.78 -8.94 9.50
C LEU A 58 5.27 -8.82 9.18
N ARG A 59 6.11 -9.58 9.88
CA ARG A 59 7.56 -9.62 9.60
C ARG A 59 7.87 -10.24 8.25
N GLU A 60 7.22 -11.34 7.89
CA GLU A 60 7.38 -11.98 6.58
C GLU A 60 6.92 -11.05 5.44
N LEU A 61 5.80 -10.36 5.65
CA LEU A 61 5.31 -9.33 4.72
C LEU A 61 6.13 -8.03 4.74
N ARG A 62 7.08 -7.91 5.69
CA ARG A 62 7.86 -6.69 5.96
C ARG A 62 6.99 -5.45 6.13
N ALA A 63 5.79 -5.65 6.67
CA ALA A 63 4.85 -4.57 6.93
C ALA A 63 5.27 -3.80 8.17
N GLU A 64 5.09 -2.49 8.15
CA GLU A 64 5.17 -1.66 9.35
C GLU A 64 3.84 -1.76 10.12
N TRP A 65 3.91 -1.73 11.45
CA TRP A 65 2.73 -1.77 12.30
C TRP A 65 2.89 -0.85 13.51
N GLN A 66 1.75 -0.50 14.10
CA GLN A 66 1.67 0.26 15.33
C GLN A 66 1.00 -0.59 16.39
N THR A 67 1.41 -0.39 17.65
CA THR A 67 0.79 -1.03 18.80
C THR A 67 0.20 0.04 19.70
N GLU A 68 -1.12 -0.01 19.92
CA GLU A 68 -1.83 0.92 20.79
C GLU A 68 -2.93 0.18 21.56
N GLY A 69 -3.00 0.39 22.88
CA GLY A 69 -4.04 -0.20 23.72
C GLY A 69 -4.08 -1.74 23.71
N GLY A 70 -2.92 -2.40 23.59
CA GLY A 70 -2.82 -3.87 23.51
C GLY A 70 -3.15 -4.47 22.14
N ARG A 71 -3.38 -3.62 21.12
CA ARG A 71 -3.74 -4.05 19.77
C ARG A 71 -2.72 -3.58 18.75
N ILE A 72 -2.30 -4.50 17.90
CA ILE A 72 -1.50 -4.24 16.71
C ILE A 72 -2.42 -3.83 15.58
N THR A 73 -2.04 -2.77 14.86
CA THR A 73 -2.68 -2.33 13.62
C THR A 73 -1.62 -2.16 12.53
N ALA A 74 -1.85 -2.73 11.36
CA ALA A 74 -0.98 -2.57 10.20
C ALA A 74 -1.82 -2.25 8.95
N GLN A 75 -1.28 -1.41 8.07
CA GLN A 75 -1.90 -1.13 6.78
C GLN A 75 -1.17 -1.91 5.69
N LEU A 76 -1.85 -2.91 5.14
CA LEU A 76 -1.32 -3.76 4.08
C LEU A 76 -1.84 -3.31 2.73
N ASP A 77 -0.95 -3.37 1.76
CA ASP A 77 -1.20 -2.92 0.40
C ASP A 77 -1.60 -4.11 -0.48
N THR A 78 -2.67 -3.98 -1.26
CA THR A 78 -3.27 -5.14 -1.94
C THR A 78 -2.47 -5.61 -3.14
N ASP A 79 -2.11 -4.68 -4.03
CA ASP A 79 -1.30 -4.91 -5.22
C ASP A 79 -0.74 -3.59 -5.77
N ALA A 80 0.59 -3.44 -5.76
CA ALA A 80 1.24 -2.24 -6.26
C ALA A 80 1.15 -2.10 -7.79
N GLU A 81 1.25 -3.20 -8.53
CA GLU A 81 1.19 -3.17 -10.00
C GLU A 81 -0.24 -2.91 -10.46
N GLY A 82 -1.23 -3.61 -9.89
CA GLY A 82 -2.65 -3.40 -10.18
C GLY A 82 -3.12 -1.96 -9.87
N GLN A 83 -2.62 -1.35 -8.79
CA GLN A 83 -2.91 0.07 -8.49
C GLN A 83 -2.29 1.02 -9.52
N LEU A 84 -1.07 0.75 -9.98
CA LEU A 84 -0.44 1.53 -11.04
C LEU A 84 -1.18 1.37 -12.37
N GLN A 85 -1.65 0.15 -12.67
CA GLN A 85 -2.46 -0.11 -13.86
C GLN A 85 -3.81 0.61 -13.78
N HIS A 86 -4.43 0.67 -12.60
CA HIS A 86 -5.63 1.47 -12.38
C HIS A 86 -5.37 2.96 -12.64
N LEU A 87 -4.32 3.53 -12.02
CA LEU A 87 -3.89 4.91 -12.25
C LEU A 87 -3.61 5.18 -13.73
N TRP A 88 -2.98 4.25 -14.45
CA TRP A 88 -2.71 4.37 -15.88
C TRP A 88 -3.98 4.57 -16.70
N GLY A 89 -5.06 3.86 -16.36
CA GLY A 89 -6.35 3.95 -17.04
C GLY A 89 -7.15 5.23 -16.75
N LEU A 90 -6.81 5.98 -15.70
CA LEU A 90 -7.46 7.22 -15.32
C LEU A 90 -6.92 8.42 -16.11
N THR A 91 -7.75 9.46 -16.28
CA THR A 91 -7.32 10.78 -16.74
C THR A 91 -6.47 11.49 -15.69
N ALA A 92 -5.73 12.55 -16.06
CA ALA A 92 -4.85 13.26 -15.11
C ALA A 92 -5.61 13.80 -13.88
N ASP A 93 -6.80 14.38 -14.09
CA ASP A 93 -7.63 14.91 -13.01
C ASP A 93 -8.17 13.80 -12.09
N GLU A 94 -8.58 12.66 -12.68
CA GLU A 94 -9.03 11.49 -11.91
C GLU A 94 -7.90 10.84 -11.12
N ARG A 95 -6.67 10.80 -11.66
CA ARG A 95 -5.49 10.30 -10.92
C ARG A 95 -5.19 11.18 -9.70
N ALA A 96 -5.25 12.50 -9.85
CA ALA A 96 -5.04 13.43 -8.75
C ALA A 96 -6.13 13.27 -7.67
N ALA A 97 -7.39 13.14 -8.09
CA ALA A 97 -8.50 12.88 -7.18
C ALA A 97 -8.36 11.53 -6.44
N TRP A 98 -7.96 10.47 -7.17
CA TRP A 98 -7.70 9.15 -6.59
C TRP A 98 -6.58 9.22 -5.56
N LEU A 99 -5.45 9.87 -5.89
CA LEU A 99 -4.34 10.05 -4.94
C LEU A 99 -4.77 10.84 -3.71
N ALA A 100 -5.53 11.92 -3.86
CA ALA A 100 -5.99 12.72 -2.74
C ALA A 100 -6.91 11.94 -1.79
N ALA A 101 -7.67 10.98 -2.32
CA ALA A 101 -8.52 10.09 -1.54
C ALA A 101 -7.78 8.85 -1.00
N PHE A 102 -6.57 8.58 -1.49
CA PHE A 102 -5.82 7.37 -1.15
C PHE A 102 -5.23 7.48 0.27
N PRO A 103 -5.53 6.56 1.20
CA PRO A 103 -5.21 6.80 2.62
C PRO A 103 -3.73 6.80 3.00
N ARG A 104 -2.84 6.35 2.10
CA ARG A 104 -1.38 6.39 2.29
C ARG A 104 -0.68 7.34 1.31
N HIS A 105 -1.41 8.32 0.77
CA HIS A 105 -0.83 9.31 -0.16
C HIS A 105 0.24 10.18 0.48
N ASP A 106 0.29 10.26 1.81
CA ASP A 106 1.30 10.96 2.59
C ASP A 106 2.45 10.07 3.07
N ASP A 107 2.41 8.75 2.81
CA ASP A 107 3.44 7.79 3.20
C ASP A 107 4.58 7.72 2.17
N PRO A 108 5.80 8.21 2.48
CA PRO A 108 6.92 8.19 1.53
C PRO A 108 7.33 6.78 1.08
N ASN A 109 7.12 5.75 1.90
CA ASN A 109 7.45 4.37 1.55
C ASN A 109 6.52 3.85 0.46
N TRP A 110 5.23 4.24 0.49
CA TRP A 110 4.27 3.90 -0.55
C TRP A 110 4.71 4.43 -1.92
N TRP A 111 5.12 5.70 -1.99
CA TRP A 111 5.63 6.32 -3.22
C TRP A 111 6.88 5.63 -3.76
N MET A 112 7.85 5.39 -2.88
CA MET A 112 9.10 4.72 -3.27
C MET A 112 8.83 3.33 -3.84
N HIS A 113 7.90 2.57 -3.26
CA HIS A 113 7.55 1.26 -3.76
C HIS A 113 6.95 1.34 -5.18
N ARG A 114 6.03 2.29 -5.45
CA ARG A 114 5.42 2.46 -6.79
C ARG A 114 6.46 2.81 -7.84
N LEU A 115 7.38 3.70 -7.51
CA LEU A 115 8.44 4.12 -8.41
C LEU A 115 9.42 2.99 -8.71
N LEU A 116 9.66 2.09 -7.75
CA LEU A 116 10.43 0.88 -7.98
C LEU A 116 9.71 -0.05 -8.96
N VAL A 117 8.41 -0.28 -8.79
CA VAL A 117 7.62 -1.06 -9.75
C VAL A 117 7.68 -0.42 -11.14
N LEU A 118 7.44 0.89 -11.25
CA LEU A 118 7.50 1.62 -12.52
C LEU A 118 8.87 1.57 -13.21
N ASN A 119 9.97 1.33 -12.49
CA ASN A 119 11.28 1.12 -13.13
C ASN A 119 11.36 -0.19 -13.93
N HIS A 120 10.49 -1.16 -13.62
CA HIS A 120 10.37 -2.41 -14.35
C HIS A 120 9.39 -2.32 -15.54
N HIS A 121 8.63 -1.23 -15.67
CA HIS A 121 7.62 -0.99 -16.70
C HIS A 121 7.93 0.27 -17.52
N PRO A 122 8.92 0.23 -18.46
CA PRO A 122 9.29 1.40 -19.25
C PRO A 122 8.14 1.95 -20.10
N GLU A 123 7.17 1.11 -20.48
CA GLU A 123 5.94 1.49 -21.17
C GLU A 123 5.06 2.47 -20.37
N TRP A 124 5.22 2.53 -19.05
CA TRP A 124 4.51 3.44 -18.15
C TRP A 124 5.33 4.70 -17.79
N SER A 125 6.36 5.06 -18.58
CA SER A 125 7.17 6.25 -18.34
C SER A 125 6.34 7.53 -18.11
N PRO A 126 5.26 7.82 -18.87
CA PRO A 126 4.45 9.01 -18.61
C PRO A 126 3.75 9.00 -17.24
N LEU A 127 3.35 7.82 -16.74
CA LEU A 127 2.79 7.68 -15.40
C LEU A 127 3.84 7.92 -14.34
N LYS A 128 5.05 7.39 -14.56
CA LYS A 128 6.18 7.58 -13.66
C LYS A 128 6.57 9.05 -13.53
N ASP A 129 6.65 9.77 -14.64
CA ASP A 129 6.98 11.20 -14.64
C ASP A 129 5.92 11.99 -13.86
N TRP A 130 4.64 11.72 -14.15
CA TRP A 130 3.53 12.31 -13.40
C TRP A 130 3.58 12.01 -11.90
N LEU A 131 3.89 10.76 -11.51
CA LEU A 131 3.98 10.36 -10.11
C LEU A 131 5.18 11.02 -9.41
N VAL A 132 6.29 11.24 -10.12
CA VAL A 132 7.43 12.01 -9.58
C VAL A 132 7.05 13.46 -9.34
N ASP A 133 6.34 14.09 -10.27
CA ASP A 133 5.88 15.48 -10.14
C ASP A 133 4.91 15.64 -8.96
N GLU A 134 3.97 14.70 -8.79
CA GLU A 134 3.06 14.70 -7.65
C GLU A 134 3.79 14.47 -6.31
N HIS A 135 4.79 13.59 -6.28
CA HIS A 135 5.64 13.43 -5.11
C HIS A 135 6.37 14.74 -4.77
N VAL A 136 6.92 15.45 -5.76
CA VAL A 136 7.57 16.75 -5.54
C VAL A 136 6.57 17.78 -5.02
N ARG A 137 5.35 17.81 -5.57
CA ARG A 137 4.28 18.71 -5.12
C ARG A 137 3.91 18.49 -3.66
N LEU A 138 3.83 17.23 -3.22
CA LEU A 138 3.41 16.87 -1.85
C LEU A 138 4.54 16.98 -0.83
N PHE A 139 5.75 16.51 -1.16
CA PHE A 139 6.87 16.41 -0.21
C PHE A 139 7.95 17.49 -0.40
N GLY A 140 7.81 18.35 -1.42
CA GLY A 140 8.76 19.41 -1.74
C GLY A 140 10.11 18.92 -2.29
N ARG A 141 10.25 17.63 -2.62
CA ARG A 141 11.49 17.02 -3.11
C ARG A 141 11.21 15.79 -3.97
N PRO A 142 12.11 15.42 -4.89
CA PRO A 142 11.96 14.19 -5.64
C PRO A 142 12.14 12.95 -4.74
N PRO A 143 11.53 11.83 -5.11
CA PRO A 143 11.63 10.55 -4.40
C PRO A 143 13.07 10.02 -4.43
N GLY A 144 13.58 9.56 -3.28
CA GLY A 144 14.95 9.08 -3.08
C GLY A 144 15.94 10.12 -2.53
N ARG A 145 17.18 9.70 -2.27
CA ARG A 145 18.24 10.63 -1.86
C ARG A 145 18.68 11.45 -3.07
N ARG A 146 18.75 12.77 -2.90
CA ARG A 146 19.61 13.64 -3.71
C ARG A 146 21.01 13.04 -3.61
N ARG A 147 21.49 12.31 -4.63
CA ARG A 147 22.94 12.09 -4.76
C ARG A 147 23.52 13.49 -4.85
N PRO A 148 24.38 13.94 -3.92
CA PRO A 148 25.17 15.12 -4.19
C PRO A 148 25.89 14.80 -5.49
N SER A 149 25.61 15.56 -6.54
CA SER A 149 26.48 15.62 -7.70
C SER A 149 27.86 15.89 -7.11
N ALA A 150 28.80 14.96 -7.30
CA ALA A 150 30.19 15.20 -6.95
C ALA A 150 30.68 16.34 -7.85
N ALA A 151 30.47 17.57 -7.39
CA ALA A 151 30.87 18.83 -7.98
C ALA A 151 31.16 19.75 -6.78
N GLY A 152 32.39 20.10 -6.45
CA GLY A 152 33.67 19.77 -7.05
C GLY A 152 34.75 19.84 -5.97
N ARG A 153 35.93 19.35 -6.31
CA ARG A 153 37.18 19.80 -5.70
C ARG A 153 37.43 21.25 -6.10
#